data_AF-A0A9E6BBJ8-F1
#
_entry.id   AF-A0A9E6BBJ8-F1
#
_cell.length_a   1.000
_cell.length_b   1.000
_cell.length_c   1.000
_cell.angle_alpha   90.00
_cell.angle_beta   90.00
_cell.angle_gamma   90.00
#
_symmetry.space_group_name_H-M   'P 1'
#
loop_
_entity.id
_entity.type
_entity.pdbx_description
1 polymer ?
#
loop_
_entity_poly.entity_id
_entity_poly.type
_entity_poly.pdbx_seq_one_letter_code
_entity_poly.pdbx_strand_id
1 'polypeptide(L)'
;MSETTNINLRLDKELKAQAEELFAKLGINMTTAFNMFLRQAVREQGIPFKLTAKNDVSEIPPAILAEMRSYPNYDAYVAAKLKEADEEALRDPTRYTLEDLHRLTEEIIDANR
;
A
#
# COMPACT_ATOMS: atom_id res chain seq x y z
N MET A 1 36.29 -5.99 21.72
CA MET A 1 35.07 -6.25 22.53
C MET A 1 33.99 -5.33 21.98
N SER A 2 32.79 -5.82 21.70
CA SER A 2 31.69 -4.97 21.25
C SER A 2 31.14 -4.18 22.44
N GLU A 3 31.33 -2.86 22.44
CA GLU A 3 30.68 -1.99 23.41
C GLU A 3 29.17 -2.00 23.18
N THR A 4 28.40 -2.25 24.23
CA THR A 4 26.94 -2.21 24.20
C THR A 4 26.46 -1.00 24.97
N THR A 5 25.59 -0.21 24.35
CA THR A 5 24.96 0.97 24.98
C THR A 5 23.48 0.69 25.23
N ASN A 6 22.98 1.07 26.41
CA ASN A 6 21.56 0.98 26.74
C ASN A 6 20.78 2.14 26.11
N ILE A 7 19.63 1.83 25.53
CA ILE A 7 18.70 2.82 24.94
C ILE A 7 17.37 2.72 25.69
N ASN A 8 16.81 3.86 26.10
CA ASN A 8 15.47 3.94 26.69
C ASN A 8 14.49 4.50 25.65
N LEU A 9 13.46 3.73 25.30
CA LEU A 9 12.45 4.08 24.32
C LEU A 9 11.06 4.02 24.95
N ARG A 10 10.28 5.08 24.76
CA ARG A 10 8.85 5.11 25.13
C ARG A 10 8.04 4.62 23.95
N LEU A 11 7.17 3.65 24.20
CA LEU A 11 6.27 3.05 23.23
C LEU A 11 4.86 3.04 23.81
N ASP A 12 3.86 3.15 22.95
CA ASP A 12 2.50 2.86 23.35
C ASP A 12 2.37 1.39 23.79
N LYS A 13 1.52 1.15 24.80
CA LYS A 13 1.37 -0.17 25.41
C LYS A 13 0.74 -1.18 24.45
N GLU A 14 -0.25 -0.77 23.67
CA GLU A 14 -0.91 -1.64 22.71
C GLU A 14 0.02 -1.94 21.53
N LEU A 15 0.71 -0.92 21.02
CA LEU A 15 1.70 -1.09 19.96
C LEU A 15 2.81 -2.07 20.37
N LYS A 16 3.30 -1.96 21.61
CA LYS A 16 4.30 -2.89 22.16
C LYS A 16 3.77 -4.33 22.16
N ALA A 17 2.56 -4.55 22.66
CA ALA A 17 1.99 -5.89 22.73
C ALA A 17 1.80 -6.52 21.34
N GLN A 18 1.30 -5.74 20.37
CA GLN A 18 1.15 -6.20 18.99
C GLN A 18 2.50 -6.58 18.35
N ALA A 19 3.52 -5.74 18.57
CA ALA A 19 4.86 -6.01 18.06
C ALA A 19 5.50 -7.25 18.71
N GLU A 20 5.35 -7.43 20.03
CA GLU A 20 5.84 -8.63 20.73
C GLU A 20 5.18 -9.91 20.21
N GLU A 21 3.86 -9.89 19.99
CA GLU A 21 3.14 -11.04 19.41
C GLU A 21 3.63 -11.36 17.99
N LEU A 22 3.77 -10.34 17.15
CA LEU A 22 4.28 -10.49 15.79
C LEU A 22 5.70 -11.10 15.77
N PHE A 23 6.62 -10.52 16.55
CA PHE A 23 8.00 -10.98 16.58
C PHE A 23 8.13 -12.39 17.18
N ALA A 24 7.32 -12.73 18.19
CA ALA A 24 7.25 -14.09 18.72
C ALA A 24 6.80 -15.10 17.65
N LYS A 25 5.80 -14.76 16.82
CA LYS A 25 5.39 -15.61 15.67
C LYS A 25 6.51 -15.78 14.64
N LEU A 26 7.37 -14.77 14.49
CA LEU A 26 8.55 -14.80 13.63
C LEU A 26 9.78 -15.47 14.29
N GLY A 27 9.67 -15.91 15.54
CA GLY A 27 10.75 -16.57 16.28
C GLY A 27 11.87 -15.63 16.74
N ILE A 28 11.61 -14.32 16.83
CA ILE A 28 12.58 -13.31 17.27
C ILE A 28 12.04 -12.48 18.43
N ASN A 29 12.93 -11.91 19.25
CA ASN A 29 12.52 -11.00 20.33
C ASN A 29 12.57 -9.53 19.87
N MET A 30 11.92 -8.66 20.64
CA MET A 30 11.86 -7.22 20.37
C MET A 30 13.25 -6.60 20.17
N THR A 31 14.22 -6.95 21.02
CA THR A 31 15.60 -6.45 20.92
C THR A 31 16.28 -6.86 19.62
N THR A 32 16.06 -8.09 19.17
CA THR A 32 16.61 -8.62 17.91
C THR A 32 16.01 -7.88 16.72
N ALA A 33 14.68 -7.73 16.70
CA ALA A 33 13.99 -6.98 15.65
C ALA A 33 14.46 -5.51 15.58
N PHE A 34 14.61 -4.85 16.73
CA PHE A 34 15.09 -3.46 16.78
C PHE A 34 16.55 -3.33 16.30
N ASN A 35 17.42 -4.28 16.67
CA ASN A 35 18.79 -4.30 16.16
C ASN A 35 18.86 -4.55 14.65
N MET A 36 17.97 -5.40 14.11
CA MET A 36 17.87 -5.61 12.66
C MET A 36 17.45 -4.33 11.95
N PHE A 37 16.43 -3.63 12.47
CA PHE A 37 15.98 -2.34 11.94
C PHE A 37 17.13 -1.32 11.88
N LEU A 38 17.87 -1.13 12.97
CA LEU A 38 18.99 -0.18 13.01
C LEU A 38 20.10 -0.55 12.04
N ARG A 39 20.44 -1.85 11.94
CA ARG A 39 21.46 -2.33 10.99
C ARG A 39 21.04 -2.07 9.55
N GLN A 40 19.76 -2.29 9.23
CA GLN A 40 19.25 -2.03 7.88
C GLN A 40 19.26 -0.53 7.57
N ALA A 41 18.80 0.31 8.51
CA ALA A 41 18.81 1.77 8.36
C ALA A 41 20.23 2.31 8.10
N VAL A 42 21.22 1.83 8.86
CA VAL A 42 22.64 2.20 8.67
C VAL A 42 23.16 1.70 7.32
N ARG A 43 22.81 0.47 6.91
CA ARG A 43 23.24 -0.08 5.62
C ARG A 43 22.70 0.71 4.43
N GLU A 44 21.45 1.14 4.51
CA GLU A 44 20.77 1.88 3.44
C GLU A 44 21.00 3.40 3.51
N GLN A 45 21.60 3.90 4.59
CA GLN A 45 21.71 5.34 4.87
C GLN A 45 20.33 6.04 4.80
N GLY A 46 19.30 5.37 5.32
CA GLY A 46 17.91 5.78 5.17
C GLY A 46 16.96 5.04 6.10
N ILE A 47 15.66 5.28 5.94
CA ILE A 47 14.62 4.57 6.67
C ILE A 47 14.27 3.29 5.89
N PRO A 48 14.43 2.09 6.49
CA PRO A 48 14.31 0.81 5.80
C PRO A 48 12.86 0.34 5.67
N PHE A 49 11.98 1.26 5.30
CA PHE A 49 10.60 1.02 4.92
C PHE A 49 10.10 2.20 4.08
N LYS A 50 9.15 1.94 3.18
CA LYS A 50 8.51 2.99 2.40
C LYS A 50 7.74 3.91 3.35
N LEU A 51 8.09 5.19 3.39
CA LEU A 51 7.28 6.20 4.06
C LEU A 51 6.05 6.46 3.19
N THR A 52 4.91 5.96 3.65
CA THR A 52 3.61 6.26 3.04
C THR A 52 2.80 7.06 4.04
N ALA A 53 2.36 8.26 3.66
CA ALA A 53 1.21 8.83 4.33
C ALA A 53 0.02 7.92 3.99
N LYS A 54 -0.83 7.59 4.95
CA LYS A 54 -2.08 6.83 4.69
C LYS A 54 -3.00 7.49 3.64
N ASN A 55 -2.64 8.70 3.20
CA ASN A 55 -3.30 9.55 2.22
C ASN A 55 -2.43 9.85 0.99
N ASP A 56 -1.39 9.05 0.69
CA ASP A 56 -0.57 9.27 -0.49
C ASP A 56 -1.37 8.96 -1.78
N VAL A 57 -1.98 10.04 -2.29
CA VAL A 57 -2.53 10.23 -3.64
C VAL A 57 -1.44 10.08 -4.73
N SER A 58 -0.23 9.63 -4.39
CA SER A 58 0.94 9.59 -5.28
C SER A 58 0.88 8.51 -6.36
N GLU A 59 -0.12 7.63 -6.33
CA GLU A 59 -0.43 6.69 -7.42
C GLU A 59 -1.61 7.15 -8.29
N ILE A 60 -2.22 8.30 -7.98
CA ILE A 60 -3.31 8.85 -8.78
C ILE A 60 -2.71 9.64 -9.95
N PRO A 61 -2.94 9.24 -11.22
CA PRO A 61 -2.44 9.98 -12.37
C PRO A 61 -2.85 11.46 -12.28
N PRO A 62 -2.01 12.43 -12.70
CA PRO A 62 -2.31 13.86 -12.57
C PRO A 62 -3.66 14.28 -13.18
N ALA A 63 -4.10 13.59 -14.23
CA ALA A 63 -5.41 13.78 -14.85
C ALA A 63 -6.56 13.46 -13.88
N ILE A 64 -6.48 12.31 -13.21
CA ILE A 64 -7.46 11.90 -12.20
C ILE A 64 -7.41 12.84 -10.99
N LEU A 65 -6.24 13.33 -10.60
CA LEU A 65 -6.13 14.31 -9.52
C LEU A 65 -6.77 15.66 -9.87
N ALA A 66 -6.60 16.14 -11.10
CA ALA A 66 -7.25 17.36 -11.58
C ALA A 66 -8.77 17.22 -11.61
N GLU A 67 -9.25 16.05 -12.03
CA GLU A 67 -10.67 15.70 -12.02
C GLU A 67 -11.22 15.59 -10.60
N MET A 68 -10.54 14.92 -9.68
CA MET A 68 -10.96 14.83 -8.28
C MET A 68 -11.09 16.21 -7.62
N ARG A 69 -10.26 17.19 -8.01
CA ARG A 69 -10.33 18.57 -7.52
C ARG A 69 -11.54 19.35 -8.04
N SER A 70 -12.19 18.91 -9.12
CA SER A 70 -13.45 19.54 -9.56
C SER A 70 -14.66 19.11 -8.72
N TYR A 71 -14.50 18.13 -7.83
CA TYR A 71 -15.54 17.67 -6.92
C TYR A 71 -15.31 18.22 -5.49
N PRO A 72 -16.39 18.45 -4.73
CA PRO A 72 -16.29 19.06 -3.39
C PRO A 72 -15.57 18.17 -2.36
N ASN A 73 -15.57 16.85 -2.55
CA ASN A 73 -14.84 15.89 -1.72
C ASN A 73 -14.70 14.54 -2.46
N TYR A 74 -13.93 13.63 -1.85
CA TYR A 74 -13.67 12.28 -2.39
C TYR A 74 -14.94 11.45 -2.59
N ASP A 75 -15.88 11.50 -1.63
CA ASP A 75 -17.11 10.71 -1.69
C ASP A 75 -18.01 11.12 -2.87
N ALA A 76 -18.09 12.41 -3.17
CA ALA A 76 -18.83 12.94 -4.32
C ALA A 76 -18.21 12.51 -5.65
N TYR A 77 -16.87 12.48 -5.74
CA TYR A 77 -16.15 12.00 -6.91
C TYR A 77 -16.42 10.50 -7.16
N VAL A 78 -16.31 9.67 -6.12
CA VAL A 78 -16.56 8.21 -6.22
C VAL A 78 -18.02 7.94 -6.61
N ALA A 79 -18.97 8.65 -6.02
CA ALA A 79 -20.40 8.50 -6.35
C ALA A 79 -20.70 8.87 -7.81
N ALA A 80 -20.03 9.89 -8.36
CA ALA A 80 -20.17 10.25 -9.77
C ALA A 80 -19.59 9.16 -10.70
N LYS A 81 -18.39 8.66 -10.38
CA LYS A 81 -17.73 7.62 -11.20
C LYS A 81 -18.45 6.28 -11.18
N LEU A 82 -19.04 5.90 -10.05
CA LEU A 82 -19.88 4.71 -9.97
C LEU A 82 -21.15 4.85 -10.81
N LYS A 83 -21.80 6.01 -10.80
CA LYS A 83 -22.96 6.27 -11.67
C LYS A 83 -22.61 6.25 -13.15
N GLU A 84 -21.50 6.88 -13.53
CA GLU A 84 -21.00 6.85 -14.92
C GLU A 84 -20.72 5.40 -15.37
N ALA A 85 -20.06 4.60 -14.52
CA ALA A 85 -19.78 3.20 -14.81
C ALA A 85 -21.06 2.35 -14.91
N ASP A 86 -22.05 2.57 -14.05
CA ASP A 86 -23.34 1.87 -14.08
C ASP A 86 -24.16 2.24 -15.33
N GLU A 87 -24.18 3.52 -15.72
CA GLU A 87 -24.85 3.99 -16.93
C GLU A 87 -24.16 3.50 -18.21
N GLU A 88 -22.83 3.44 -18.22
CA GLU A 88 -22.07 2.87 -19.35
C GLU A 88 -22.23 1.35 -19.44
N ALA A 89 -22.26 0.63 -18.31
CA ALA A 89 -22.54 -0.80 -18.26
C ALA A 89 -23.97 -1.13 -18.73
N LEU A 90 -24.94 -0.25 -18.50
CA LEU A 90 -26.31 -0.39 -19.02
C LEU A 90 -26.41 -0.15 -20.53
N ARG A 91 -25.46 0.61 -21.11
CA ARG A 91 -25.50 1.02 -22.53
C ARG A 91 -24.97 -0.06 -23.48
N ASP A 92 -24.10 -0.95 -23.00
CA ASP A 92 -23.62 -2.12 -23.75
C ASP A 92 -23.26 -3.30 -22.81
N PRO A 93 -24.25 -4.14 -22.44
CA PRO A 93 -24.05 -5.27 -21.52
C PRO A 93 -23.21 -6.43 -22.10
N THR A 94 -22.75 -6.33 -23.36
CA THR A 94 -21.98 -7.37 -24.07
C THR A 94 -20.60 -6.91 -24.53
N ARG A 95 -20.15 -5.72 -24.13
CA ARG A 95 -18.95 -5.08 -24.70
C ARG A 95 -17.63 -5.83 -24.47
N TYR A 96 -17.59 -6.77 -23.53
CA TYR A 96 -16.55 -7.78 -23.48
C TYR A 96 -17.18 -9.12 -23.82
N THR A 97 -17.01 -9.53 -25.07
CA THR A 97 -17.31 -10.90 -25.45
C THR A 97 -16.35 -11.84 -24.71
N LEU A 98 -16.69 -13.13 -24.63
CA LEU A 98 -15.77 -14.12 -24.07
C LEU A 98 -14.41 -14.08 -24.78
N GLU A 99 -14.39 -13.69 -26.06
CA GLU A 99 -13.19 -13.55 -26.90
C GLU A 99 -12.33 -12.36 -26.46
N ASP A 100 -12.95 -11.23 -26.10
CA ASP A 100 -12.23 -10.05 -25.60
C ASP A 100 -11.58 -10.31 -24.24
N LEU A 101 -12.29 -11.02 -23.35
CA LEU A 101 -11.74 -11.44 -22.06
C LEU A 101 -10.59 -12.44 -22.23
N HIS A 102 -10.71 -13.37 -23.18
CA HIS A 102 -9.65 -14.35 -23.44
C HIS A 102 -8.40 -13.67 -23.99
N ARG A 103 -8.57 -12.71 -24.91
CA ARG A 103 -7.47 -11.90 -25.43
C ARG A 103 -6.79 -11.06 -24.34
N LEU A 104 -7.56 -10.45 -23.43
CA LEU A 104 -7.02 -9.74 -22.28
C LEU A 104 -6.24 -10.65 -21.33
N THR A 105 -6.70 -11.88 -21.11
CA THR A 105 -5.95 -12.84 -20.29
C THR A 105 -4.65 -13.28 -20.95
N GLU A 106 -4.62 -13.45 -22.28
CA GLU A 106 -3.38 -13.76 -22.99
C GLU A 106 -2.39 -12.59 -22.95
N GLU A 107 -2.83 -11.34 -23.14
CA GLU A 107 -1.98 -10.15 -23.02
C GLU A 107 -1.37 -9.99 -21.61
N ILE A 108 -2.13 -10.29 -20.55
CA ILE A 108 -1.64 -10.21 -19.15
C ILE A 108 -0.65 -11.34 -18.82
N ILE A 109 -0.86 -12.54 -19.38
CA ILE A 109 0.04 -13.68 -19.18
C ILE A 109 1.36 -13.46 -19.92
N ASP A 110 1.33 -12.96 -21.15
CA ASP A 110 2.54 -12.68 -21.93
C ASP A 110 3.35 -11.51 -21.36
N ALA A 111 2.70 -10.49 -20.80
CA ALA A 111 3.39 -9.37 -20.15
C ALA A 111 4.12 -9.76 -18.84
N ASN A 112 3.78 -10.90 -18.24
CA ASN A 112 4.38 -11.41 -16.99
C ASN A 112 5.35 -12.58 -17.21
N ARG A 113 5.66 -12.92 -18.46
CA ARG A 113 6.77 -13.82 -18.82
C ARG A 113 8.06 -13.04 -19.01
#